data_AF-A0A842NYF8-F1
#
_entry.id   AF-A0A842NYF8-F1
#
_cell.length_a   1.000
_cell.length_b   1.000
_cell.length_c   1.000
_cell.angle_alpha   90.00
_cell.angle_beta   90.00
_cell.angle_gamma   90.00
#
_symmetry.space_group_name_H-M   'P 1'
#
loop_
_entity.id
_entity.type
_entity.pdbx_description
1 polymer ?
#
loop_
_entity_poly.entity_id
_entity_poly.type
_entity_poly.pdbx_seq_one_letter_code
_entity_poly.pdbx_strand_id
1 'polypeptide(L)'
;MIEIPKEELLESLRLGYTEYKECVATGVDEGDLGHVKGYCVTLEQILSAYGEVSKEEILKIKSPIIGDISLRRKIKKGFDSNLDEPTVFRIKRNRT
;
A
#
# COMPACT_ATOMS: atom_id res chain seq x y z
N MET A 1 -4.59 -13.54 22.53
CA MET A 1 -4.23 -13.21 21.13
C MET A 1 -5.17 -12.10 20.72
N ILE A 2 -4.66 -10.89 20.48
CA ILE A 2 -5.50 -9.78 20.02
C ILE A 2 -5.75 -10.04 18.53
N GLU A 3 -7.00 -10.27 18.18
CA GLU A 3 -7.45 -10.34 16.79
C GLU A 3 -7.88 -8.92 16.42
N ILE A 4 -7.11 -8.25 15.58
CA ILE A 4 -7.50 -6.94 15.06
C ILE A 4 -8.52 -7.20 13.95
N PRO A 5 -9.74 -6.64 14.03
CA PRO A 5 -10.75 -6.83 12.99
C PRO A 5 -10.24 -6.39 11.62
N LYS A 6 -10.60 -7.17 10.59
CA LYS A 6 -10.26 -6.86 9.19
C LYS A 6 -10.73 -5.46 8.80
N GLU A 7 -11.92 -5.07 9.25
CA GLU A 7 -12.55 -3.79 8.96
C GLU A 7 -11.75 -2.62 9.54
N GLU A 8 -11.19 -2.77 10.75
CA GLU A 8 -10.33 -1.77 11.37
C GLU A 8 -9.02 -1.60 10.59
N LEU A 9 -8.44 -2.70 10.10
CA LEU A 9 -7.25 -2.67 9.25
C LEU A 9 -7.53 -2.04 7.87
N LEU A 10 -8.71 -2.29 7.29
CA LEU A 10 -9.13 -1.68 6.04
C LEU A 10 -9.33 -0.16 6.17
N GLU A 11 -9.96 0.28 7.26
CA GLU A 11 -10.10 1.71 7.55
C GLU A 11 -8.75 2.36 7.83
N SER A 12 -7.89 1.69 8.59
CA SER A 12 -6.51 2.13 8.83
C SER A 12 -5.73 2.30 7.51
N LEU A 13 -5.91 1.38 6.56
CA LEU A 13 -5.29 1.46 5.23
C LEU A 13 -5.82 2.66 4.44
N ARG A 14 -7.13 2.90 4.49
CA ARG A 14 -7.77 4.05 3.85
C ARG A 14 -7.24 5.38 4.41
N LEU A 15 -7.12 5.48 5.73
CA LEU A 15 -6.53 6.64 6.40
C LEU A 15 -5.08 6.84 5.98
N GLY A 16 -4.27 5.78 5.98
CA GLY A 16 -2.88 5.86 5.53
C GLY A 16 -2.71 6.34 4.08
N TYR A 17 -3.58 5.91 3.15
CA TYR A 17 -3.57 6.44 1.78
C TYR A 17 -3.96 7.91 1.71
N THR A 18 -4.89 8.34 2.56
CA THR A 18 -5.34 9.73 2.62
C THR A 18 -4.22 10.62 3.15
N GLU A 19 -3.59 10.21 4.24
CA GLU A 19 -2.42 10.88 4.81
C GLU A 19 -1.27 10.93 3.78
N TYR A 20 -1.02 9.84 3.06
CA TYR A 20 0.00 9.82 2.00
C TYR A 20 -0.28 10.89 0.94
N LYS A 21 -1.53 11.01 0.48
CA LYS A 21 -1.95 12.02 -0.49
C LYS A 21 -1.71 13.44 0.03
N GLU A 22 -2.07 13.68 1.28
CA GLU A 22 -1.89 14.97 1.95
C GLU A 22 -0.40 15.30 2.10
N CYS A 23 0.43 14.34 2.51
CA CYS A 23 1.87 14.51 2.60
C CYS A 23 2.49 14.91 1.26
N VAL A 24 2.10 14.25 0.16
CA VAL A 24 2.57 14.62 -1.18
C VAL A 24 2.12 16.04 -1.56
N ALA A 25 0.90 16.45 -1.19
CA ALA A 25 0.37 17.76 -1.53
C ALA A 25 1.00 18.91 -0.73
N THR A 26 1.36 18.67 0.54
CA THR A 26 1.95 19.69 1.43
C THR A 26 3.46 19.78 1.33
N GLY A 27 4.12 18.84 0.65
CA GLY A 27 5.57 18.85 0.44
C GLY A 27 6.36 18.53 1.71
N VAL A 28 5.84 17.64 2.56
CA VAL A 28 6.57 17.15 3.75
C VAL A 28 7.89 16.48 3.38
N ASP A 29 8.78 16.41 4.36
CA ASP A 29 10.07 15.75 4.26
C ASP A 29 9.98 14.30 3.74
N GLU A 30 11.03 13.85 3.05
CA GLU A 30 11.09 12.51 2.47
C GLU A 30 11.02 11.39 3.52
N GLY A 31 11.46 11.66 4.75
CA GLY A 31 11.37 10.74 5.88
C GLY A 31 9.94 10.43 6.28
N ASP A 32 9.13 11.47 6.50
CA ASP A 32 7.71 11.35 6.85
C ASP A 32 6.93 10.63 5.75
N LEU A 33 7.17 11.02 4.50
CA LEU A 33 6.57 10.33 3.35
C LEU A 33 6.97 8.85 3.29
N GLY A 34 8.22 8.54 3.66
CA GLY A 34 8.73 7.17 3.78
C GLY A 34 8.02 6.36 4.87
N HIS A 35 7.71 6.98 6.01
CA HIS A 35 6.98 6.35 7.10
C HIS A 35 5.55 5.99 6.70
N VAL A 36 4.82 6.94 6.10
CA VAL A 36 3.44 6.70 5.64
C VAL A 36 3.41 5.63 4.54
N LYS A 37 4.38 5.63 3.60
CA LYS A 37 4.54 4.54 2.63
C LYS A 37 4.71 3.18 3.30
N GLY A 38 5.64 3.09 4.25
CA GLY A 38 5.93 1.84 4.96
C GLY A 38 4.71 1.31 5.71
N TYR A 39 3.96 2.21 6.35
CA TYR A 39 2.71 1.90 7.03
C TYR A 39 1.68 1.29 6.09
N CYS A 40 1.34 1.97 4.99
CA CYS A 40 0.38 1.48 4.00
C CYS A 40 0.79 0.12 3.42
N VAL A 41 2.06 -0.05 3.04
CA VAL A 41 2.57 -1.32 2.50
C VAL A 41 2.47 -2.45 3.53
N THR A 42 2.70 -2.17 4.81
CA THR A 42 2.58 -3.17 5.88
C THR A 42 1.13 -3.62 6.05
N LEU A 43 0.17 -2.68 6.02
CA LEU A 43 -1.24 -3.00 6.08
C LEU A 43 -1.71 -3.80 4.86
N GLU A 44 -1.29 -3.44 3.64
CA GLU A 44 -1.56 -4.23 2.42
C GLU A 44 -1.10 -5.69 2.60
N GLN A 45 0.09 -5.89 3.18
CA GLN A 45 0.65 -7.22 3.43
C GLN A 45 -0.14 -8.00 4.48
N ILE A 46 -0.51 -7.36 5.59
CA ILE A 46 -1.30 -8.01 6.65
C ILE A 46 -2.67 -8.42 6.11
N LEU A 47 -3.36 -7.50 5.43
CA LEU A 47 -4.68 -7.75 4.85
C LEU A 47 -4.64 -8.84 3.77
N SER A 48 -3.61 -8.86 2.94
CA SER A 48 -3.44 -9.90 1.91
C SER A 48 -3.07 -11.27 2.49
N ALA A 49 -2.26 -11.32 3.55
CA ALA A 49 -1.75 -12.58 4.09
C ALA A 49 -2.69 -13.21 5.13
N TYR A 50 -3.39 -12.39 5.92
CA TYR A 50 -4.17 -12.82 7.07
C TYR A 50 -5.64 -12.38 7.03
N GLY A 51 -5.94 -11.26 6.36
CA GLY A 51 -7.31 -10.74 6.24
C GLY A 51 -8.10 -11.28 5.04
N GLU A 52 -7.53 -12.21 4.27
CA GLU A 52 -8.10 -12.77 3.03
C GLU A 52 -8.59 -11.69 2.06
N VAL A 53 -7.93 -10.53 2.05
CA VAL A 53 -8.31 -9.39 1.20
C VAL A 53 -7.67 -9.55 -0.16
N SER A 54 -8.52 -9.58 -1.19
CA SER A 54 -8.09 -9.67 -2.57
C SER A 54 -7.39 -8.40 -3.05
N LYS A 55 -6.63 -8.53 -4.13
CA LYS A 55 -6.04 -7.40 -4.84
C LYS A 55 -7.10 -6.39 -5.26
N GLU A 56 -8.23 -6.87 -5.77
CA GLU A 56 -9.32 -6.07 -6.29
C GLU A 56 -9.97 -5.23 -5.18
N GLU A 57 -10.10 -5.79 -3.97
CA GLU A 57 -10.56 -5.05 -2.80
C GLU A 57 -9.59 -3.93 -2.39
N ILE A 58 -8.29 -4.20 -2.34
CA ILE A 58 -7.30 -3.16 -2.02
C ILE A 58 -7.29 -2.06 -3.08
N LEU A 59 -7.43 -2.42 -4.36
CA LEU A 59 -7.50 -1.45 -5.47
C LEU A 59 -8.73 -0.53 -5.38
N LYS A 60 -9.88 -1.05 -4.96
CA LYS A 60 -11.10 -0.25 -4.74
C LYS A 60 -10.90 0.85 -3.69
N ILE A 61 -10.01 0.64 -2.73
CA ILE A 61 -9.66 1.63 -1.71
C ILE A 61 -8.58 2.58 -2.24
N LYS A 62 -7.52 2.04 -2.83
CA LYS A 62 -6.32 2.79 -3.26
C LYS A 62 -6.63 3.77 -4.40
N SER A 63 -7.24 3.29 -5.47
CA SER A 63 -7.44 4.03 -6.73
C SER A 63 -8.14 5.39 -6.54
N PRO A 64 -9.27 5.52 -5.82
CA PRO A 64 -9.92 6.81 -5.64
C PRO A 64 -9.12 7.82 -4.80
N ILE A 65 -8.10 7.39 -4.05
CA ILE A 65 -7.35 8.25 -3.13
C ILE A 65 -6.02 8.68 -3.76
N ILE A 66 -5.18 7.71 -4.13
CA ILE A 66 -3.80 7.94 -4.61
C ILE A 66 -3.58 7.46 -6.05
N GLY A 67 -4.61 6.95 -6.73
CA GLY A 67 -4.51 6.44 -8.11
C GLY A 67 -3.46 5.34 -8.26
N ASP A 68 -2.67 5.45 -9.33
CA ASP A 68 -1.66 4.45 -9.73
C ASP A 68 -0.27 4.75 -9.13
N ILE A 69 -0.23 5.55 -8.05
CA ILE A 69 1.03 5.83 -7.38
C ILE A 69 1.58 4.54 -6.77
N SER A 70 2.89 4.31 -6.97
CA SER A 70 3.61 3.23 -6.34
C SER A 70 4.12 3.63 -4.96
N LEU A 71 3.84 2.80 -3.96
CA LEU A 71 4.35 2.95 -2.60
C LEU A 71 5.66 2.18 -2.35
N ARG A 72 6.21 1.48 -3.36
CA ARG A 72 7.52 0.83 -3.23
C ARG A 72 8.64 1.84 -3.00
N ARG A 73 9.70 1.37 -2.35
CA ARG A 73 11.01 2.03 -2.45
C ARG A 73 11.38 2.17 -3.93
N LYS A 74 11.95 3.31 -4.31
CA LYS A 74 12.56 3.51 -5.63
C LYS A 74 13.67 2.45 -5.78
N ILE A 75 13.40 1.37 -6.51
CA ILE A 75 14.44 0.41 -6.90
C ILE A 75 15.14 0.98 -8.13
N LYS A 76 16.47 0.88 -8.20
CA LYS A 76 17.26 1.26 -9.38
C LYS A 76 16.65 0.64 -10.65
N LYS A 77 16.55 1.45 -11.71
CA LYS A 77 16.01 1.16 -13.06
C LYS A 77 16.12 -0.33 -13.45
N GLY A 78 15.00 -0.98 -13.79
CA GLY A 78 15.01 -2.31 -14.40
C GLY A 78 13.79 -3.21 -14.19
N PHE A 79 12.85 -2.86 -13.31
CA PHE A 79 11.62 -3.62 -13.12
C PHE A 79 10.43 -2.90 -13.76
N ASP A 80 9.95 -3.43 -14.88
CA ASP A 80 8.65 -3.08 -15.43
C ASP A 80 7.59 -3.70 -14.51
N SER A 81 6.98 -2.86 -13.68
CA SER A 81 5.95 -3.29 -12.74
C SER A 81 4.73 -2.43 -12.99
N ASN A 82 3.58 -3.07 -13.25
CA ASN A 82 2.29 -2.41 -13.28
C ASN A 82 2.13 -1.54 -12.02
N LEU A 83 2.03 -0.22 -12.21
CA LEU A 83 1.97 0.74 -11.10
C LEU A 83 0.56 0.89 -10.51
N ASP A 84 -0.44 0.31 -11.14
CA ASP A 84 -1.82 0.35 -10.70
C ASP A 84 -1.99 -0.58 -9.49
N GLU A 85 -1.37 -1.77 -9.56
CA GLU A 85 -1.49 -2.86 -8.58
C GLU A 85 -0.97 -2.49 -7.16
N PRO A 86 -1.52 -3.01 -6.05
CA PRO A 86 -0.94 -2.80 -4.72
C PRO A 86 0.45 -3.43 -4.57
N THR A 87 1.28 -2.93 -3.67
CA THR A 87 2.71 -3.26 -3.63
C THR A 87 2.95 -4.75 -3.39
N VAL A 88 2.16 -5.37 -2.51
CA VAL A 88 2.29 -6.79 -2.13
C VAL A 88 2.07 -7.75 -3.31
N PHE A 89 1.17 -7.43 -4.24
CA PHE A 89 0.81 -8.32 -5.35
C PHE A 89 1.74 -8.25 -6.56
N ARG A 90 2.57 -7.20 -6.65
CA ARG A 90 3.48 -6.99 -7.80
C ARG A 90 4.66 -7.97 -7.87
N ILE A 91 4.96 -8.75 -6.83
CA ILE A 91 6.05 -9.75 -6.88
C ILE A 91 5.47 -11.07 -7.41
N LYS A 92 5.73 -11.39 -8.68
CA LYS A 92 5.69 -12.80 -9.10
C LYS A 92 6.89 -13.49 -8.46
N ARG A 93 6.70 -14.15 -7.32
CA ARG A 93 7.67 -15.14 -6.87
C ARG A 93 7.66 -16.25 -7.93
N ASN A 94 8.66 -16.26 -8.81
CA ASN A 94 8.97 -17.50 -9.51
C ASN A 94 9.30 -18.51 -8.42
N ARG A 95 8.40 -19.46 -8.18
CA ARG A 95 8.70 -20.65 -7.40
C ARG A 95 9.70 -21.45 -8.24
N THR A 96 10.99 -21.20 -8.04
CA THR A 96 12.05 -22.19 -8.33
C THR A 96 12.04 -23.25 -7.25
#